data_AF-A0A944VZP7-F1
#
_entry.id   AF-A0A944VZP7-F1
#
_cell.length_a   1.000
_cell.length_b   1.000
_cell.length_c   1.000
_cell.angle_alpha   90.00
_cell.angle_beta   90.00
_cell.angle_gamma   90.00
#
_symmetry.space_group_name_H-M   'P 1'
#
loop_
_entity.id
_entity.type
_entity.pdbx_description
1 polymer ?
#
loop_
_entity_poly.entity_id
_entity_poly.type
_entity_poly.pdbx_seq_one_letter_code
_entity_poly.pdbx_strand_id
1 'polypeptide(L)' 'MSDGKMLNEEIVKAGYANIMTISPNVKYEDKFIKADKSARERKVGLWECIYLII' A
#
# COMPACT_ATOMS: atom_id res chain seq x y z
N MET A 1 -7.55 1.11 -15.63
CA MET A 1 -6.79 2.38 -15.81
C MET A 1 -6.11 2.28 -17.17
N SER A 2 -6.26 3.27 -18.04
CA SER A 2 -5.73 3.24 -19.42
C SER A 2 -4.22 3.45 -19.50
N ASP A 3 -3.57 3.78 -18.38
CA ASP A 3 -2.15 4.15 -18.26
C ASP A 3 -1.25 3.00 -17.76
N GLY A 4 -1.77 1.77 -17.68
CA GLY A 4 -1.00 0.61 -17.22
C GLY A 4 -0.77 0.55 -15.70
N LYS A 5 -1.40 1.44 -14.92
CA LYS A 5 -1.37 1.35 -13.46
C LYS A 5 -2.23 0.22 -12.93
N MET A 6 -1.76 -0.39 -11.85
CA MET A 6 -2.48 -1.43 -11.13
C MET A 6 -3.25 -0.79 -9.97
N LEU A 7 -4.58 -0.89 -10.00
CA LEU A 7 -5.42 -0.28 -8.97
C LEU A 7 -5.03 -0.71 -7.55
N ASN A 8 -4.76 -2.00 -7.34
CA ASN A 8 -4.35 -2.51 -6.02
C ASN A 8 -3.05 -1.86 -5.53
N GLU A 9 -2.11 -1.55 -6.43
CA GLU A 9 -0.85 -0.90 -6.07
C GLU A 9 -1.12 0.53 -5.63
N GLU A 10 -1.98 1.25 -6.35
CA GLU A 10 -2.35 2.62 -6.02
C GLU A 10 -3.09 2.70 -4.68
N ILE A 11 -3.97 1.74 -4.37
CA ILE A 11 -4.66 1.65 -3.08
C ILE A 11 -3.65 1.48 -1.93
N VAL A 12 -2.71 0.54 -2.08
CA VAL A 12 -1.66 0.29 -1.07
C VAL A 12 -0.75 1.52 -0.93
N LYS A 13 -0.33 2.12 -2.04
CA LYS A 13 0.54 3.31 -2.06
C LYS A 13 -0.12 4.54 -1.44
N ALA A 14 -1.45 4.65 -1.53
CA ALA A 14 -2.23 5.68 -0.84
C ALA A 14 -2.45 5.37 0.65
N GLY A 15 -2.00 4.22 1.14
CA GLY A 15 -2.12 3.81 2.54
C GLY A 15 -3.51 3.29 2.91
N TYR A 16 -4.35 2.91 1.95
CA TYR A 16 -5.72 2.48 2.22
C TYR A 16 -5.89 0.96 2.41
N ALA A 17 -4.83 0.17 2.20
CA ALA A 17 -4.87 -1.27 2.40
C ALA A 17 -3.53 -1.80 2.92
N ASN A 18 -3.59 -2.88 3.69
CA ASN A 18 -2.43 -3.70 4.04
C ASN A 18 -2.22 -4.79 2.97
N ILE A 19 -0.98 -5.20 2.78
CA ILE A 19 -0.62 -6.28 1.86
C ILE A 19 -0.77 -7.65 2.53
N MET A 20 -1.21 -8.65 1.77
CA MET A 20 -1.17 -10.06 2.15
C MET A 20 -0.72 -10.89 0.95
N THR A 21 0.35 -11.67 1.12
CA THR A 21 0.90 -12.53 0.06
C THR A 21 0.49 -13.97 0.31
N ILE A 22 -0.18 -14.59 -0.68
CA ILE A 22 -0.63 -15.99 -0.62
C ILE A 22 -0.14 -16.71 -1.87
N SER A 23 0.68 -17.74 -1.67
CA SER A 23 1.17 -18.61 -2.75
C SER A 23 0.02 -19.37 -3.44
N PRO A 24 0.13 -19.67 -4.75
CA PRO A 24 1.31 -19.50 -5.61
C PRO A 24 1.37 -18.18 -6.39
N ASN A 25 0.36 -17.30 -6.29
CA ASN A 25 0.27 -16.10 -7.12
C ASN A 25 1.03 -14.90 -6.54
N VAL A 26 2.36 -14.94 -6.64
CA VAL A 26 3.27 -13.96 -6.01
C VAL A 26 3.99 -13.03 -6.98
N LYS A 27 3.58 -13.03 -8.26
CA LYS A 27 4.25 -12.28 -9.36
C LYS A 27 4.51 -10.79 -9.05
N TYR A 28 3.68 -10.16 -8.23
CA TYR A 28 3.72 -8.72 -7.95
C TYR A 28 4.05 -8.37 -6.50
N GLU A 29 4.50 -9.33 -5.69
CA GLU A 29 4.74 -9.14 -4.25
C GLU A 29 5.69 -7.96 -3.97
N ASP A 30 6.82 -7.89 -4.66
CA ASP A 30 7.81 -6.83 -4.50
C ASP A 30 7.24 -5.43 -4.80
N LYS A 31 6.30 -5.37 -5.75
CA LYS A 31 5.65 -4.11 -6.13
C LYS A 31 4.77 -3.60 -4.99
N PHE A 32 3.99 -4.50 -4.38
CA PHE A 32 3.14 -4.18 -3.25
C PHE A 32 3.94 -3.88 -1.98
N ILE A 33 5.04 -4.59 -1.73
CA ILE A 33 5.96 -4.31 -0.61
C ILE A 33 6.53 -2.89 -0.73
N LYS A 34 6.95 -2.48 -1.93
CA LYS A 34 7.45 -1.11 -2.17
C LYS A 34 6.36 -0.06 -1.99
N ALA A 35 5.14 -0.33 -2.45
CA ALA A 35 4.00 0.55 -2.25
C ALA A 35 3.65 0.73 -0.77
N ASP A 36 3.60 -0.36 0.00
CA ASP A 36 3.31 -0.33 1.44
C ASP A 36 4.39 0.43 2.22
N LYS A 37 5.66 0.17 1.90
CA LYS A 37 6.80 0.89 2.49
C LYS A 37 6.69 2.40 2.22
N SER A 38 6.38 2.78 0.99
CA SER A 38 6.21 4.20 0.62
C SER A 38 5.04 4.85 1.37
N ALA A 39 3.94 4.14 1.57
CA ALA A 39 2.78 4.65 2.31
C ALA A 39 3.13 4.90 3.79
N ARG A 40 3.89 3.99 4.42
CA ARG A 40 4.37 4.15 5.81
C ARG A 40 5.33 5.32 5.96
N GLU A 41 6.29 5.45 5.05
CA GLU A 41 7.28 6.55 5.06
C GLU A 41 6.59 7.91 4.92
N ARG A 42 5.54 7.98 4.09
CA ARG A 42 4.74 9.19 3.88
C ARG A 42 3.69 9.44 4.95
N LYS A 43 3.43 8.48 5.85
CA LYS A 43 2.40 8.54 6.89
C LYS A 43 1.03 8.90 6.32
N VAL A 44 0.58 8.19 5.29
CA VAL A 44 -0.72 8.41 4.64
C VAL A 44 -1.73 7.31 4.96
N GLY A 45 -3.02 7.64 4.95
CA GLY A 45 -4.10 6.69 5.14
C GLY A 45 -4.01 6.01 6.51
N LEU A 46 -3.95 4.67 6.52
CA LEU A 46 -3.83 3.85 7.73
C LEU A 46 -2.56 4.16 8.55
N TRP A 47 -1.57 4.81 7.95
CA TRP A 47 -0.29 5.16 8.59
C TRP A 47 -0.23 6.60 9.10
N GLU A 48 -1.33 7.34 8.98
CA GLU A 48 -1.44 8.67 9.58
C GLU A 48 -1.35 8.55 11.10
N CYS A 49 -0.48 9.37 11.69
CA CYS A 49 -0.42 9.50 13.14
C CYS A 49 -1.62 10.36 13.55
N ILE A 50 -2.73 9.74 13.90
CA ILE A 50 -3.84 10.45 14.53
C ILE A 50 -3.29 10.96 15.87
N TYR A 51 -3.15 12.28 16.01
CA TYR A 51 -2.98 12.91 17.31
C TYR A 51 -4.26 12.65 18.10
N LEU A 52 -4.30 11.53 18.81
CA LEU A 52 -5.16 11.38 19.98
C LEU A 52 -4.61 12.37 21.01
N ILE A 53 -5.24 13.55 21.04
CA ILE A 53 -5.19 14.42 22.19
C ILE A 53 -5.89 13.62 23.30
N ILE A 54 -5.10 12.89 24.06
CA ILE A 54 -5.47 12.40 25.40
C ILE A 54 -5.30 13.55 26.40
#